data_AF-A0A095XMH8-F1
#
_entry.id   AF-A0A095XMH8-F1
#
_cell.length_a   1.000
_cell.length_b   1.000
_cell.length_c   1.000
_cell.angle_alpha   90.00
_cell.angle_beta   90.00
_cell.angle_gamma   90.00
#
_symmetry.space_group_name_H-M   'P 1'
#
loop_
_entity.id
_entity.type
_entity.pdbx_description
1 polymer ?
#
loop_
_entity_poly.entity_id
_entity_poly.type
_entity_poly.pdbx_seq_one_letter_code
_entity_poly.pdbx_strand_id
1 'polypeptide(L)'
;MNKVLKKVMIEDVEYSFDPEKEYIKDGHAYCKVCDERKDGKALEFFGKQMIFKTACKCDRNREAKEKERQKQLDVERLKSSCFNSVIQWSYTFENYQGEENQSLMIAKNFVEDYEKMKKENIGLLFYGSVGSGKTYLACSIANSLIEQYQISVKIRNFAQIINELQKSSFDFDKNAYIESLVNTSVLILDDLGIERDTSYAKEQVYNIVNSRYLKQKPTIFTTNLSYDTIQNCKDSVEYQRIYSRIIEMCIPVMVVGEDFRKFIQRDKLTRNKDRLLNGGERT
;
A
#
# COMPACT_ATOMS: atom_id res chain seq x y z
N MET A 1 -27.86 -13.71 25.77
CA MET A 1 -28.46 -15.05 25.94
C MET A 1 -27.38 -16.03 26.33
N ASN A 2 -27.47 -16.62 27.54
CA ASN A 2 -26.54 -17.65 27.98
C ASN A 2 -26.69 -18.88 27.09
N LYS A 3 -25.61 -19.27 26.38
CA LYS A 3 -25.59 -20.49 25.57
C LYS A 3 -25.68 -21.71 26.49
N VAL A 4 -26.76 -22.49 26.38
CA VAL A 4 -26.89 -23.75 27.11
C VAL A 4 -26.14 -24.83 26.33
N LEU A 5 -24.92 -25.14 26.75
CA LEU A 5 -24.15 -26.27 26.21
C LEU A 5 -24.70 -27.58 26.77
N LYS A 6 -24.82 -28.59 25.91
CA LYS A 6 -25.16 -29.96 26.30
C LYS A 6 -23.90 -30.82 26.30
N LYS A 7 -23.91 -31.88 27.12
CA LYS A 7 -22.82 -32.84 27.25
C LYS A 7 -23.23 -34.18 26.65
N VAL A 8 -22.29 -34.87 26.01
CA VAL A 8 -22.44 -36.22 25.46
C VAL A 8 -21.13 -36.98 25.61
N MET A 9 -21.18 -38.31 25.67
CA MET A 9 -19.97 -39.14 25.64
C MET A 9 -19.60 -39.44 24.19
N ILE A 10 -18.39 -39.06 23.78
CA ILE A 10 -17.79 -39.41 22.49
C ILE A 10 -16.51 -40.18 22.83
N GLU A 11 -16.40 -41.43 22.39
CA GLU A 11 -15.23 -42.29 22.69
C GLU A 11 -14.89 -42.33 24.20
N ASP A 12 -15.91 -42.43 25.07
CA ASP A 12 -15.80 -42.40 26.55
C ASP A 12 -15.24 -41.10 27.16
N VAL A 13 -15.15 -40.03 26.35
CA VAL A 13 -14.76 -38.69 26.79
C VAL A 13 -15.98 -37.75 26.76
N GLU A 14 -16.17 -36.99 27.83
CA GLU A 14 -17.25 -35.99 27.91
C GLU A 14 -16.97 -34.83 26.92
N TYR A 15 -17.86 -34.65 25.95
CA TYR A 15 -17.81 -33.58 24.96
C TYR A 15 -18.97 -32.60 25.14
N SER A 16 -18.66 -31.30 25.19
CA SER A 16 -19.65 -30.22 25.31
C SER A 16 -19.99 -29.62 23.94
N PHE A 17 -21.25 -29.71 23.53
CA PHE A 17 -21.74 -29.28 22.23
C PHE A 17 -22.84 -28.22 22.34
N ASP A 18 -22.99 -27.40 21.29
CA ASP A 18 -24.05 -26.39 21.19
C ASP A 18 -25.22 -27.01 20.41
N PRO A 19 -26.35 -27.38 21.06
CA PRO A 19 -27.44 -28.06 20.39
C PRO A 19 -28.14 -27.20 19.33
N GLU A 20 -27.94 -25.88 19.31
CA GLU A 20 -28.47 -25.01 18.24
C GLU A 20 -27.64 -25.14 16.95
N LYS A 21 -26.37 -25.55 17.06
CA LYS A 21 -25.42 -25.58 15.93
C LYS A 21 -24.94 -26.98 15.58
N GLU A 22 -25.09 -27.91 16.50
CA GLU A 22 -24.48 -29.24 16.45
C GLU A 22 -25.56 -30.30 16.72
N TYR A 23 -25.48 -31.44 16.03
CA TYR A 23 -26.29 -32.63 16.30
C TYR A 23 -25.37 -33.84 16.49
N ILE A 24 -25.85 -34.85 17.20
CA ILE A 24 -25.09 -36.08 17.45
C ILE A 24 -25.59 -37.17 16.51
N LYS A 25 -24.67 -37.84 15.82
CA LYS A 25 -24.94 -38.97 14.94
C LYS A 25 -23.78 -39.97 15.08
N ASP A 26 -24.09 -41.25 15.20
CA ASP A 26 -23.08 -42.32 15.28
C ASP A 26 -21.98 -42.07 16.33
N GLY A 27 -22.35 -41.50 17.49
CA GLY A 27 -21.41 -41.19 18.57
C GLY A 27 -20.53 -39.96 18.34
N HIS A 28 -20.74 -39.17 17.28
CA HIS A 28 -19.94 -38.00 16.95
C HIS A 28 -20.80 -36.74 16.80
N ALA A 29 -20.19 -35.57 16.97
CA ALA A 29 -20.85 -34.28 16.85
C ALA A 29 -20.66 -33.70 15.45
N TYR A 30 -21.75 -33.34 14.79
CA TYR A 30 -21.77 -32.82 13.43
C TYR A 30 -22.39 -31.43 13.38
N CYS A 31 -21.93 -30.59 12.44
CA CYS A 31 -22.55 -29.30 12.19
C CYS A 31 -23.95 -29.47 11.58
N LYS A 32 -24.97 -28.82 12.15
CA LYS A 32 -26.34 -28.81 11.60
C LYS A 32 -26.50 -28.17 10.23
N VAL A 33 -25.50 -27.42 9.75
CA VAL A 33 -25.59 -26.65 8.51
C VAL A 33 -24.84 -27.32 7.36
N CYS A 34 -23.68 -27.93 7.63
CA CYS A 34 -22.82 -28.50 6.59
C CYS A 34 -22.49 -29.97 6.79
N ASP A 35 -23.03 -30.61 7.83
CA ASP A 35 -22.84 -32.03 8.13
C ASP A 35 -21.39 -32.51 8.28
N GLU A 36 -20.43 -31.59 8.44
CA GLU A 36 -19.07 -31.96 8.79
C GLU A 36 -18.94 -32.26 10.29
N ARG A 37 -18.12 -33.26 10.61
CA ARG A 37 -17.75 -33.61 11.97
C ARG A 37 -17.02 -32.45 12.66
N LYS A 38 -17.38 -32.18 13.91
CA LYS A 38 -16.90 -31.06 14.73
C LYS A 38 -16.16 -31.51 15.99
N ASP A 39 -16.28 -32.75 16.41
CA ASP A 39 -15.41 -33.32 17.43
C ASP A 39 -14.09 -33.82 16.79
N GLY A 40 -12.97 -33.49 17.42
CA GLY A 40 -11.66 -34.01 17.07
C GLY A 40 -11.43 -35.42 17.64
N LYS A 41 -10.18 -35.86 17.63
CA LYS A 41 -9.77 -37.09 18.31
C LYS A 41 -9.63 -36.85 19.82
N ALA A 42 -9.88 -37.88 20.63
CA ALA A 42 -9.52 -37.87 22.03
C ALA A 42 -7.99 -37.72 22.19
N LEU A 43 -7.56 -36.70 22.93
CA LEU A 43 -6.16 -36.42 23.22
C LEU A 43 -5.96 -36.36 24.73
N GLU A 44 -4.84 -36.88 25.21
CA GLU A 44 -4.46 -36.77 26.61
C GLU A 44 -3.84 -35.39 26.88
N PHE A 45 -4.37 -34.68 27.88
CA PHE A 45 -3.91 -33.36 28.28
C PHE A 45 -3.93 -33.26 29.82
N PHE A 46 -2.77 -33.06 30.44
CA PHE A 46 -2.60 -33.05 31.91
C PHE A 46 -3.19 -34.28 32.63
N GLY A 47 -2.99 -35.49 32.09
CA GLY A 47 -3.49 -36.74 32.68
C GLY A 47 -5.01 -36.92 32.58
N LYS A 48 -5.70 -36.14 31.75
CA LYS A 48 -7.13 -36.28 31.45
C LYS A 48 -7.33 -36.39 29.94
N GLN A 49 -8.25 -37.25 29.50
CA GLN A 49 -8.65 -37.28 28.09
C GLN A 49 -9.61 -36.13 27.79
N MET A 50 -9.38 -35.45 26.67
CA MET A 50 -10.20 -34.34 26.19
C MET A 50 -10.39 -34.41 24.68
N ILE A 51 -11.57 -33.98 24.22
CA ILE A 51 -11.88 -33.84 22.79
C ILE A 51 -12.03 -32.35 22.47
N PHE A 52 -11.19 -31.85 21.56
CA PHE A 52 -11.25 -30.47 21.09
C PHE A 52 -12.21 -30.32 19.91
N LYS A 53 -12.83 -29.14 19.80
CA LYS A 53 -13.66 -28.80 18.64
C LYS A 53 -12.79 -28.58 17.42
N THR A 54 -13.20 -29.15 16.30
CA THR A 54 -12.65 -28.91 14.97
C THR A 54 -13.56 -27.94 14.22
N ALA A 55 -12.97 -27.00 13.48
CA ALA A 55 -13.71 -26.08 12.64
C ALA A 55 -14.35 -26.82 11.47
N CYS A 56 -15.68 -26.76 11.35
CA CYS A 56 -16.39 -27.26 10.16
C CYS A 56 -16.30 -26.27 8.98
N LYS A 57 -16.78 -26.66 7.80
CA LYS A 57 -16.83 -25.79 6.60
C LYS A 57 -17.49 -24.44 6.87
N CYS A 58 -18.56 -24.40 7.66
CA CYS A 58 -19.21 -23.14 8.02
C CYS A 58 -18.32 -22.23 8.86
N ASP A 59 -17.56 -22.80 9.80
CA ASP A 59 -16.64 -22.04 10.65
C ASP A 59 -15.47 -21.52 9.81
N ARG A 60 -14.84 -22.38 9.00
CA ARG A 60 -13.75 -22.01 8.07
C ARG A 60 -14.18 -20.93 7.08
N ASN A 61 -15.38 -21.01 6.53
CA ASN A 61 -15.92 -19.99 5.62
C ASN A 61 -16.19 -18.66 6.33
N ARG A 62 -16.67 -18.68 7.57
CA ARG A 62 -16.89 -17.45 8.36
C ARG A 62 -15.56 -16.78 8.70
N GLU A 63 -14.57 -17.56 9.14
CA GLU A 63 -13.22 -17.07 9.41
C GLU A 63 -12.58 -16.49 8.15
N ALA A 64 -12.71 -17.16 6.99
CA ALA A 64 -12.20 -16.64 5.73
C ALA A 64 -12.87 -15.32 5.32
N LYS A 65 -14.20 -15.20 5.48
CA LYS A 65 -14.93 -13.95 5.22
C LYS A 65 -14.53 -12.83 6.16
N GLU A 66 -14.36 -13.12 7.44
CA GLU A 66 -13.92 -12.12 8.43
C GLU A 66 -12.50 -11.65 8.14
N LYS A 67 -11.59 -12.58 7.81
CA LYS A 67 -10.22 -12.27 7.40
C LYS A 67 -10.18 -11.40 6.14
N GLU A 68 -11.01 -11.71 5.16
CA GLU A 68 -11.12 -10.91 3.92
C GLU A 68 -11.68 -9.50 4.22
N ARG A 69 -12.74 -9.41 5.04
CA ARG A 69 -13.29 -8.13 5.49
C ARG A 69 -12.23 -7.29 6.23
N GLN A 70 -11.50 -7.90 7.15
CA GLN A 70 -10.44 -7.23 7.89
C GLN A 70 -9.32 -6.76 6.96
N LYS A 71 -8.92 -7.60 5.99
CA LYS A 71 -7.95 -7.22 4.95
C LYS A 71 -8.43 -5.99 4.16
N GLN A 72 -9.68 -5.95 3.74
CA GLN A 72 -10.25 -4.82 3.00
C GLN A 72 -10.23 -3.53 3.82
N LEU A 73 -10.63 -3.59 5.10
CA LEU A 73 -10.57 -2.44 6.01
C LEU A 73 -9.13 -1.93 6.22
N ASP A 74 -8.17 -2.84 6.34
CA ASP A 74 -6.76 -2.47 6.48
C ASP A 74 -6.21 -1.82 5.21
N VAL A 75 -6.54 -2.35 4.03
CA VAL A 75 -6.16 -1.74 2.74
C VAL A 75 -6.76 -0.34 2.61
N GLU A 76 -8.04 -0.16 2.91
CA GLU A 76 -8.71 1.14 2.84
C GLU A 76 -8.08 2.16 3.80
N ARG A 77 -7.76 1.76 5.04
CA ARG A 77 -7.05 2.59 6.01
C ARG A 77 -5.66 2.98 5.50
N LEU A 78 -4.91 2.04 4.94
CA LEU A 78 -3.56 2.28 4.41
C LEU A 78 -3.61 3.23 3.21
N LYS A 79 -4.53 3.02 2.25
CA LYS A 79 -4.73 3.93 1.10
C LYS A 79 -5.11 5.34 1.54
N SER A 80 -6.00 5.46 2.53
CA SER A 80 -6.40 6.74 3.12
C SER A 80 -5.23 7.49 3.77
N SER A 81 -4.28 6.76 4.36
CA SER A 81 -3.06 7.37 4.92
C SER A 81 -2.01 7.73 3.85
N CYS A 82 -2.01 7.00 2.73
CA CYS A 82 -1.02 7.10 1.66
C CYS A 82 -1.31 8.29 0.74
N PHE A 83 -2.54 8.36 0.22
CA PHE A 83 -2.95 9.25 -0.85
C PHE A 83 -3.76 10.45 -0.35
N ASN A 84 -3.55 11.61 -0.98
CA ASN A 84 -4.25 12.85 -0.60
C ASN A 84 -5.47 13.14 -1.48
N SER A 85 -5.74 12.32 -2.50
CA SER A 85 -6.87 12.54 -3.41
C SER A 85 -7.40 11.22 -3.98
N VAL A 86 -8.70 11.18 -4.28
CA VAL A 86 -9.38 10.05 -4.93
C VAL A 86 -8.79 9.75 -6.31
N ILE A 87 -8.23 10.75 -6.98
CA ILE A 87 -7.57 10.57 -8.28
C ILE A 87 -6.33 9.66 -8.14
N GLN A 88 -5.53 9.82 -7.09
CA GLN A 88 -4.37 8.95 -6.88
C GLN A 88 -4.77 7.51 -6.50
N TRP A 89 -5.94 7.33 -5.88
CA TRP A 89 -6.46 6.00 -5.58
C TRP A 89 -6.76 5.20 -6.84
N SER A 90 -7.16 5.87 -7.94
CA SER A 90 -7.46 5.21 -9.21
C SER A 90 -6.23 4.95 -10.08
N TYR A 91 -5.04 5.43 -9.68
CA TYR A 91 -3.80 5.18 -10.39
C TYR A 91 -3.28 3.77 -10.08
N THR A 92 -3.81 2.76 -10.78
CA THR A 92 -3.41 1.36 -10.65
C THR A 92 -2.78 0.86 -11.96
N PHE A 93 -2.08 -0.27 -11.93
CA PHE A 93 -1.51 -0.83 -13.17
C PHE A 93 -2.58 -1.24 -14.17
N GLU A 94 -3.75 -1.67 -13.71
CA GLU A 94 -4.90 -2.06 -14.52
C GLU A 94 -5.56 -0.85 -15.22
N ASN A 95 -5.54 0.31 -14.55
CA ASN A 95 -6.08 1.55 -15.10
C ASN A 95 -5.05 2.32 -15.95
N TYR A 96 -3.83 1.80 -16.11
CA TYR A 96 -2.81 2.45 -16.91
C TYR A 96 -3.19 2.40 -18.39
N GLN A 97 -3.42 3.58 -18.98
CA GLN A 97 -3.85 3.73 -20.37
C GLN A 97 -2.69 4.07 -21.33
N GLY A 98 -1.45 4.10 -20.84
CA GLY A 98 -0.27 4.28 -21.68
C GLY A 98 0.13 2.99 -22.38
N GLU A 99 1.02 3.08 -23.35
CA GLU A 99 1.63 1.91 -23.98
C GLU A 99 2.40 1.08 -22.94
N GLU A 100 2.32 -0.25 -23.05
CA GLU A 100 3.19 -1.11 -22.26
C GLU A 100 4.65 -0.87 -22.67
N ASN A 101 5.37 -0.18 -21.79
CA ASN A 101 6.75 0.20 -22.01
C ASN A 101 7.64 -0.35 -20.88
N GLN A 102 8.95 -0.21 -21.06
CA GLN A 102 9.93 -0.70 -20.09
C GLN A 102 9.71 -0.12 -18.68
N SER A 103 9.26 1.14 -18.57
CA SER A 103 9.02 1.75 -17.25
C SER A 103 7.84 1.12 -16.51
N LEU A 104 6.77 0.74 -17.22
CA LEU A 104 5.66 -0.01 -16.65
C LEU A 104 6.09 -1.42 -16.22
N MET A 105 6.86 -2.13 -17.05
CA MET A 105 7.37 -3.46 -16.72
C MET A 105 8.25 -3.43 -15.47
N ILE A 106 9.17 -2.47 -15.38
CA ILE A 106 10.03 -2.30 -14.19
C ILE A 106 9.18 -2.00 -12.95
N ALA A 107 8.15 -1.15 -13.08
CA ALA A 107 7.26 -0.84 -11.97
C ALA A 107 6.46 -2.07 -11.48
N LYS A 108 5.94 -2.91 -12.39
CA LYS A 108 5.28 -4.18 -12.05
C LYS A 108 6.26 -5.14 -11.35
N ASN A 109 7.43 -5.36 -11.94
CA ASN A 109 8.44 -6.27 -11.39
C ASN A 109 8.98 -5.81 -10.03
N PHE A 110 9.09 -4.50 -9.80
CA PHE A 110 9.47 -3.96 -8.48
C PHE A 110 8.48 -4.40 -7.39
N VAL A 111 7.18 -4.43 -7.71
CA VAL A 111 6.14 -4.88 -6.77
C VAL A 111 6.21 -6.39 -6.57
N GLU A 112 6.30 -7.16 -7.65
CA GLU A 112 6.38 -8.63 -7.60
C GLU A 112 7.59 -9.10 -6.76
N ASP A 113 8.75 -8.45 -6.93
CA ASP A 113 9.98 -8.74 -6.21
C ASP A 113 10.17 -7.89 -4.94
N TYR A 114 9.11 -7.28 -4.39
CA TYR A 114 9.23 -6.27 -3.33
C TYR A 114 10.02 -6.75 -2.09
N GLU A 115 9.86 -7.99 -1.63
CA GLU A 115 10.61 -8.48 -0.47
C GLU A 115 12.13 -8.54 -0.75
N LYS A 116 12.54 -8.81 -2.00
CA LYS A 116 13.95 -8.70 -2.42
C LYS A 116 14.38 -7.24 -2.48
N MET A 117 13.60 -6.37 -3.12
CA MET A 117 13.89 -4.93 -3.20
C MET A 117 14.07 -4.31 -1.81
N LYS A 118 13.22 -4.71 -0.86
CA LYS A 118 13.30 -4.32 0.55
C LYS A 118 14.54 -4.84 1.25
N LYS A 119 14.90 -6.11 1.06
CA LYS A 119 16.09 -6.71 1.68
C LYS A 119 17.39 -6.06 1.17
N GLU A 120 17.42 -5.69 -0.10
CA GLU A 120 18.59 -5.08 -0.76
C GLU A 120 18.56 -3.54 -0.73
N ASN A 121 17.55 -2.93 -0.10
CA ASN A 121 17.33 -1.48 -0.06
C ASN A 121 17.29 -0.81 -1.45
N ILE A 122 16.64 -1.46 -2.41
CA ILE A 122 16.50 -0.98 -3.78
C ILE A 122 15.22 -0.14 -3.90
N GLY A 123 15.39 1.10 -4.34
CA GLY A 123 14.34 2.02 -4.76
C GLY A 123 14.34 2.26 -6.27
N LEU A 124 13.48 3.17 -6.72
CA LEU A 124 13.40 3.58 -8.13
C LEU A 124 13.49 5.09 -8.25
N LEU A 125 14.23 5.57 -9.26
CA LEU A 125 14.26 6.98 -9.64
C LEU A 125 13.58 7.14 -11.00
N PHE A 126 12.30 7.52 -11.00
CA PHE A 126 11.59 7.85 -12.23
C PHE A 126 11.96 9.25 -12.70
N TYR A 127 12.53 9.36 -13.90
CA TYR A 127 12.90 10.65 -14.51
C TYR A 127 12.39 10.75 -15.94
N GLY A 128 12.22 11.97 -16.45
CA GLY A 128 11.69 12.23 -17.79
C GLY A 128 10.88 13.52 -17.87
N SER A 129 10.31 13.82 -19.04
CA SER A 129 9.59 15.07 -19.28
C SER A 129 8.31 15.23 -18.44
N VAL A 130 7.88 16.47 -18.24
CA VAL A 130 6.61 16.78 -17.57
C VAL A 130 5.46 16.07 -18.30
N GLY A 131 4.55 15.48 -17.53
CA GLY A 131 3.37 14.79 -18.09
C GLY A 131 3.60 13.35 -18.55
N SER A 132 4.82 12.83 -18.51
CA SER A 132 5.15 11.47 -19.02
C SER A 132 4.58 10.30 -18.21
N GLY A 133 3.95 10.55 -17.06
CA GLY A 133 3.31 9.51 -16.23
C GLY A 133 4.12 8.99 -15.04
N LYS A 134 5.26 9.62 -14.69
CA LYS A 134 6.09 9.22 -13.52
C LYS A 134 5.29 9.08 -12.22
N THR A 135 4.55 10.12 -11.85
CA THR A 135 3.70 10.11 -10.64
C THR A 135 2.63 9.03 -10.71
N TYR A 136 2.08 8.76 -11.90
CA TYR A 136 1.10 7.68 -12.07
C TYR A 136 1.72 6.33 -11.74
N LEU A 137 2.87 6.00 -12.34
CA LEU A 137 3.57 4.74 -12.06
C LEU A 137 3.95 4.61 -10.58
N ALA A 138 4.42 5.69 -9.96
CA ALA A 138 4.74 5.68 -8.54
C ALA A 138 3.50 5.43 -7.66
N CYS A 139 2.34 6.05 -7.98
CA CYS A 139 1.08 5.76 -7.31
C CYS A 139 0.58 4.32 -7.58
N SER A 140 0.80 3.78 -8.78
CA SER A 140 0.45 2.39 -9.10
C SER A 140 1.26 1.38 -8.29
N ILE A 141 2.56 1.63 -8.10
CA ILE A 141 3.39 0.85 -7.18
C ILE A 141 2.83 0.94 -5.77
N ALA A 142 2.50 2.14 -5.27
CA ALA A 142 1.95 2.31 -3.94
C ALA A 142 0.62 1.56 -3.74
N ASN A 143 -0.31 1.67 -4.70
CA ASN A 143 -1.57 0.94 -4.68
C ASN A 143 -1.33 -0.57 -4.60
N SER A 144 -0.49 -1.10 -5.49
CA SER A 144 -0.23 -2.52 -5.59
C SER A 144 0.49 -3.07 -4.35
N LEU A 145 1.45 -2.33 -3.78
CA LEU A 145 2.12 -2.69 -2.53
C LEU A 145 1.14 -2.74 -1.34
N ILE A 146 0.25 -1.76 -1.23
CA ILE A 146 -0.76 -1.74 -0.16
C ILE A 146 -1.73 -2.92 -0.32
N GLU A 147 -2.21 -3.19 -1.53
CA GLU A 147 -3.21 -4.24 -1.78
C GLU A 147 -2.65 -5.66 -1.64
N GLN A 148 -1.44 -5.89 -2.15
CA GLN A 148 -0.81 -7.21 -2.16
C GLN A 148 -0.11 -7.54 -0.84
N TYR A 149 0.62 -6.57 -0.26
CA TYR A 149 1.47 -6.81 0.91
C TYR A 149 0.93 -6.18 2.21
N GLN A 150 -0.15 -5.38 2.15
CA GLN A 150 -0.74 -4.71 3.32
C GLN A 150 0.27 -3.89 4.14
N ILE A 151 1.23 -3.26 3.45
CA ILE A 151 2.29 -2.45 4.06
C ILE A 151 1.96 -0.95 4.04
N SER A 152 2.60 -0.20 4.94
CA SER A 152 2.53 1.27 4.91
C SER A 152 3.34 1.83 3.74
N VAL A 153 2.70 2.64 2.91
CA VAL A 153 3.35 3.45 1.87
C VAL A 153 2.92 4.89 2.06
N LYS A 154 3.84 5.85 1.91
CA LYS A 154 3.50 7.28 1.91
C LYS A 154 3.96 7.93 0.62
N ILE A 155 3.13 8.81 0.05
CA ILE A 155 3.49 9.63 -1.10
C ILE A 155 3.42 11.10 -0.69
N ARG A 156 4.54 11.82 -0.78
CA ARG A 156 4.59 13.25 -0.50
C ARG A 156 5.52 13.93 -1.49
N ASN A 157 5.23 15.17 -1.85
CA ASN A 157 6.24 16.03 -2.45
C ASN A 157 6.90 16.89 -1.36
N PHE A 158 8.09 17.41 -1.62
CA PHE A 158 8.82 18.19 -0.61
C PHE A 158 8.10 19.46 -0.22
N ALA A 159 7.40 20.13 -1.14
CA ALA A 159 6.62 21.31 -0.81
C ALA A 159 5.54 21.01 0.25
N GLN A 160 4.85 19.85 0.15
CA GLN A 160 3.89 19.38 1.16
C GLN A 160 4.56 19.13 2.50
N ILE A 161 5.70 18.43 2.51
CA ILE A 161 6.46 18.15 3.74
C ILE A 161 6.84 19.46 4.43
N ILE A 162 7.45 20.41 3.70
CA ILE A 162 7.86 21.70 4.27
C ILE A 162 6.66 22.49 4.76
N ASN A 163 5.56 22.53 4.01
CA ASN A 163 4.35 23.22 4.44
C ASN A 163 3.75 22.59 5.71
N GLU A 164 3.77 21.26 5.83
CA GLU A 164 3.30 20.55 7.04
C GLU A 164 4.23 20.83 8.23
N LEU A 165 5.55 20.86 8.03
CA LEU A 165 6.51 21.24 9.07
C LEU A 165 6.43 22.73 9.49
N GLN A 166 6.02 23.61 8.58
CA GLN A 166 5.86 25.04 8.84
C GLN A 166 4.53 25.39 9.50
N LYS A 167 3.51 24.52 9.42
CA LYS A 167 2.25 24.70 10.16
C LYS A 167 2.53 24.60 11.66
N SER A 168 2.79 25.75 12.28
CA SER A 168 3.00 25.94 13.70
C SER A 168 1.65 25.93 14.41
N SER A 169 1.15 24.73 14.75
CA SER A 169 0.04 24.58 15.69
C SER A 169 0.54 23.80 16.90
N PHE A 170 0.07 24.17 18.09
CA PHE A 170 0.49 23.61 19.39
C PHE A 170 0.33 22.07 19.48
N ASP A 171 -0.55 21.48 18.64
CA ASP A 171 -0.83 20.04 18.63
C ASP A 171 -0.08 19.25 17.54
N PHE A 172 0.72 19.91 16.68
CA PHE A 172 1.45 19.21 15.61
C PHE A 172 2.86 18.82 16.06
N ASP A 173 3.06 17.54 16.34
CA ASP A 173 4.38 16.97 16.58
C ASP A 173 5.14 16.76 15.27
N LYS A 174 6.05 17.71 14.97
CA LYS A 174 6.93 17.67 13.80
C LYS A 174 7.83 16.44 13.80
N ASN A 175 8.30 16.00 14.96
CA ASN A 175 9.18 14.84 15.07
C ASN A 175 8.42 13.58 14.73
N ALA A 176 7.21 13.40 15.29
CA ALA A 176 6.34 12.28 14.94
C ALA A 176 6.01 12.25 13.45
N TYR A 177 5.79 13.41 12.83
CA TYR A 177 5.58 13.50 11.39
C TYR A 177 6.80 13.03 10.58
N ILE A 178 8.00 13.55 10.88
CA ILE A 178 9.24 13.13 10.21
C ILE A 178 9.49 11.63 10.42
N GLU A 179 9.33 11.14 11.65
CA GLU A 179 9.46 9.72 11.96
C GLU A 179 8.49 8.86 11.15
N SER A 180 7.27 9.34 10.94
CA SER A 180 6.29 8.64 10.11
C SER A 180 6.70 8.53 8.63
N LEU A 181 7.45 9.51 8.10
CA LEU A 181 8.01 9.48 6.74
C LEU A 181 9.26 8.60 6.67
N VAL A 182 10.09 8.63 7.71
CA VAL A 182 11.34 7.87 7.77
C VAL A 182 11.07 6.38 8.03
N ASN A 183 10.06 6.03 8.82
CA ASN A 183 9.82 4.65 9.27
C ASN A 183 8.81 3.88 8.40
N THR A 184 8.05 4.56 7.52
CA THR A 184 7.14 3.87 6.59
C THR A 184 7.90 2.89 5.69
N SER A 185 7.25 1.78 5.33
CA SER A 185 7.86 0.66 4.60
C SER A 185 8.42 1.11 3.27
N VAL A 186 7.65 1.90 2.51
CA VAL A 186 8.10 2.56 1.27
C VAL A 186 7.68 4.02 1.31
N LEU A 187 8.61 4.93 1.04
CA LEU A 187 8.32 6.34 0.84
C LEU A 187 8.47 6.68 -0.64
N ILE A 188 7.50 7.40 -1.17
CA ILE A 188 7.54 7.98 -2.50
C ILE A 188 7.66 9.49 -2.36
N LEU A 189 8.76 10.03 -2.87
CA LEU A 189 9.05 11.46 -2.92
C LEU A 189 8.80 11.96 -4.36
N ASP A 190 7.64 12.57 -4.54
CA ASP A 190 7.16 13.02 -5.84
C ASP A 190 7.69 14.42 -6.18
N ASP A 191 8.05 14.64 -7.45
CA ASP A 191 8.54 15.89 -8.02
C ASP A 191 9.77 16.48 -7.29
N LEU A 192 10.82 15.67 -7.11
CA LEU A 192 12.14 16.11 -6.65
C LEU A 192 12.73 17.14 -7.63
N GLY A 193 13.23 18.26 -7.10
CA GLY A 193 13.82 19.37 -7.87
C GLY A 193 12.88 20.56 -8.09
N ILE A 194 11.64 20.52 -7.57
CA ILE A 194 10.68 21.64 -7.60
C ILE A 194 10.61 22.35 -6.22
N GLU A 195 11.36 21.89 -5.23
CA GLU A 195 11.36 22.50 -3.90
C GLU A 195 11.84 23.96 -3.89
N ARG A 196 11.31 24.73 -2.93
CA ARG A 196 11.75 26.12 -2.72
C ARG A 196 13.21 26.12 -2.31
N ASP A 197 13.99 27.01 -2.92
CA ASP A 197 15.45 27.14 -2.75
C ASP A 197 15.84 27.80 -1.41
N THR A 198 15.21 27.36 -0.32
CA THR A 198 15.52 27.82 1.04
C THR A 198 16.43 26.81 1.72
N SER A 199 17.42 27.28 2.49
CA SER A 199 18.36 26.39 3.20
C SER A 199 17.65 25.41 4.13
N TYR A 200 16.58 25.85 4.79
CA TYR A 200 15.75 24.98 5.64
C TYR A 200 15.12 23.83 4.86
N ALA A 201 14.54 24.11 3.66
CA ALA A 201 13.91 23.07 2.86
C ALA A 201 14.93 21.99 2.43
N LYS A 202 16.12 22.41 1.98
CA LYS A 202 17.20 21.51 1.59
C LYS A 202 17.68 20.63 2.77
N GLU A 203 17.82 21.22 3.95
CA GLU A 203 18.21 20.49 5.16
C GLU A 203 17.19 19.39 5.50
N GLN A 204 15.89 19.70 5.46
CA GLN A 204 14.85 18.71 5.75
C GLN A 204 14.81 17.60 4.70
N VAL A 205 14.95 17.93 3.41
CA VAL A 205 15.07 16.93 2.32
C VAL A 205 16.25 16.00 2.59
N TYR A 206 17.42 16.57 2.86
CA TYR A 206 18.62 15.82 3.18
C TYR A 206 18.42 14.91 4.39
N ASN A 207 17.83 15.42 5.47
CA ASN A 207 17.62 14.65 6.70
C ASN A 207 16.69 13.44 6.47
N ILE A 208 15.61 13.62 5.71
CA ILE A 208 14.68 12.52 5.38
C ILE A 208 15.38 11.47 4.50
N VAL A 209 16.04 11.90 3.42
CA VAL A 209 16.74 10.99 2.49
C VAL A 209 17.87 10.24 3.20
N ASN A 210 18.69 10.95 3.97
CA ASN A 210 19.78 10.36 4.74
C ASN A 210 19.27 9.37 5.79
N SER A 211 18.20 9.71 6.51
CA SER A 211 17.66 8.81 7.54
C SER A 211 17.12 7.51 6.94
N ARG A 212 16.48 7.59 5.77
CA ARG A 212 15.97 6.39 5.07
C ARG A 212 17.10 5.55 4.47
N TYR A 213 18.11 6.21 3.92
CA TYR A 213 19.34 5.57 3.47
C TYR A 213 20.00 4.76 4.60
N LEU A 214 20.25 5.40 5.76
CA LEU A 214 20.86 4.73 6.92
C LEU A 214 20.00 3.61 7.51
N LYS A 215 18.67 3.74 7.44
CA LYS A 215 17.72 2.72 7.92
C LYS A 215 17.44 1.62 6.90
N GLN A 216 18.08 1.65 5.72
CA GLN A 216 17.87 0.70 4.63
C GLN A 216 16.38 0.55 4.27
N LYS A 217 15.70 1.68 4.05
CA LYS A 217 14.28 1.72 3.67
C LYS A 217 14.12 2.12 2.21
N PRO A 218 13.57 1.25 1.34
CA PRO A 218 13.33 1.55 -0.07
C PRO A 218 12.60 2.87 -0.27
N THR A 219 13.08 3.68 -1.20
CA THR A 219 12.51 5.00 -1.47
C THR A 219 12.38 5.18 -2.98
N ILE A 220 11.20 5.61 -3.43
CA ILE A 220 10.93 5.89 -4.84
C ILE A 220 10.91 7.39 -5.03
N PHE A 221 11.54 7.88 -6.10
CA PHE A 221 11.60 9.28 -6.44
C PHE A 221 10.99 9.50 -7.82
N THR A 222 10.31 10.63 -8.00
CA THR A 222 9.98 11.13 -9.34
C THR A 222 10.61 12.50 -9.53
N THR A 223 11.07 12.80 -10.75
CA THR A 223 11.69 14.09 -11.06
C THR A 223 11.55 14.46 -12.53
N ASN A 224 11.50 15.77 -12.80
CA ASN A 224 11.58 16.31 -14.16
C ASN A 224 13.02 16.70 -14.54
N LEU A 225 13.98 16.56 -13.62
CA LEU A 225 15.40 16.75 -13.92
C LEU A 225 15.90 15.61 -14.81
N SER A 226 16.88 15.91 -15.65
CA SER A 226 17.58 14.87 -16.39
C SER A 226 18.43 14.03 -15.44
N TYR A 227 18.64 12.75 -15.76
CA TYR A 227 19.52 11.90 -14.95
C TYR A 227 20.96 12.45 -14.89
N ASP A 228 21.46 13.05 -15.97
CA ASP A 228 22.76 13.71 -16.00
C ASP A 228 22.85 14.87 -15.00
N THR A 229 21.80 15.67 -14.89
CA THR A 229 21.73 16.77 -13.90
C THR A 229 21.84 16.25 -12.46
N ILE A 230 21.24 15.08 -12.18
CA ILE A 230 21.28 14.46 -10.85
C ILE A 230 22.66 13.86 -10.58
N GLN A 231 23.23 13.16 -11.57
CA GLN A 231 24.54 12.51 -11.47
C GLN A 231 25.68 13.51 -11.36
N ASN A 232 25.63 14.59 -12.13
CA ASN A 232 26.67 15.60 -12.26
C ASN A 232 26.23 16.95 -11.66
N CYS A 233 25.44 16.92 -10.58
CA CYS A 233 24.95 18.13 -9.93
C CYS A 233 26.10 19.03 -9.48
N LYS A 234 26.07 20.28 -9.96
CA LYS A 234 27.05 21.33 -9.63
C LYS A 234 26.47 22.42 -8.73
N ASP A 235 25.25 22.21 -8.24
CA ASP A 235 24.58 23.11 -7.33
C ASP A 235 25.20 22.98 -5.92
N SER A 236 24.41 23.27 -4.88
CA SER A 236 24.91 23.25 -3.51
C SER A 236 25.39 21.87 -3.05
N VAL A 237 26.32 21.86 -2.09
CA VAL A 237 26.89 20.63 -1.52
C VAL A 237 25.81 19.73 -0.91
N GLU A 238 24.72 20.31 -0.39
CA GLU A 238 23.56 19.57 0.12
C GLU A 238 22.90 18.74 -0.98
N TYR A 239 22.68 19.30 -2.17
CA TYR A 239 22.10 18.58 -3.30
C TYR A 239 22.99 17.45 -3.80
N GLN A 240 24.29 17.71 -3.89
CA GLN A 240 25.27 16.67 -4.26
C GLN A 240 25.18 15.47 -3.31
N ARG A 241 25.05 15.72 -2.00
CA ARG A 241 24.90 14.66 -1.00
C ARG A 241 23.54 13.94 -1.05
N ILE A 242 22.47 14.66 -1.39
CA ILE A 242 21.13 14.07 -1.58
C ILE A 242 21.17 13.13 -2.79
N TYR A 243 21.62 13.65 -3.94
CA TYR A 243 21.63 12.89 -5.19
C TYR A 243 22.60 11.72 -5.14
N SER A 244 23.76 11.85 -4.49
CA SER A 244 24.68 10.73 -4.27
C SER A 244 24.00 9.54 -3.57
N ARG A 245 23.20 9.78 -2.53
CA ARG A 245 22.43 8.71 -1.85
C ARG A 245 21.33 8.15 -2.73
N ILE A 246 20.62 9.01 -3.47
CA ILE A 246 19.56 8.57 -4.39
C ILE A 246 20.13 7.65 -5.47
N ILE A 247 21.27 8.01 -6.07
CA ILE A 247 21.92 7.23 -7.12
C ILE A 247 22.35 5.86 -6.60
N GLU A 248 22.88 5.78 -5.38
CA GLU A 248 23.28 4.50 -4.78
C GLU A 248 22.07 3.59 -4.50
N MET A 249 21.01 4.13 -3.90
CA MET A 249 19.89 3.31 -3.43
C MET A 249 18.79 3.09 -4.48
N CYS A 250 18.87 3.71 -5.67
CA CYS A 250 17.80 3.63 -6.68
C CYS A 250 18.28 3.18 -8.05
N ILE A 251 17.45 2.37 -8.71
CA ILE A 251 17.60 2.11 -10.13
C ILE A 251 16.96 3.26 -10.93
N PRO A 252 17.70 3.93 -11.84
CA PRO A 252 17.13 4.99 -12.66
C PRO A 252 16.23 4.41 -13.75
N VAL A 253 15.03 4.94 -13.88
CA VAL A 253 14.02 4.51 -14.84
C VAL A 253 13.54 5.71 -15.66
N MET A 254 13.88 5.72 -16.94
CA MET A 254 13.39 6.74 -17.86
C MET A 254 11.92 6.48 -18.19
N VAL A 255 11.06 7.46 -17.93
CA VAL A 255 9.65 7.40 -18.29
C VAL A 255 9.42 8.23 -19.53
N VAL A 256 9.27 7.53 -20.65
CA VAL A 256 8.98 8.11 -21.96
C VAL A 256 7.49 7.89 -22.26
N GLY A 257 6.80 8.95 -22.62
CA GLY A 257 5.39 8.89 -22.99
C GLY A 257 4.89 10.27 -23.41
N GLU A 258 3.87 10.30 -24.27
CA GLU A 258 3.13 11.54 -24.51
C GLU A 258 2.55 12.05 -23.19
N ASP A 259 2.35 13.37 -23.11
CA ASP A 259 1.74 13.97 -21.93
C ASP A 259 0.32 13.41 -21.73
N PHE A 260 0.18 12.46 -20.80
CA PHE A 260 -1.07 11.76 -20.54
C PHE A 260 -2.18 12.75 -20.13
N ARG A 261 -1.82 13.88 -19.53
CA ARG A 261 -2.79 14.93 -19.17
C ARG A 261 -3.39 15.57 -20.43
N LYS A 262 -2.65 15.67 -21.54
CA LYS A 262 -3.18 16.12 -22.84
C LYS A 262 -4.14 15.11 -23.45
N PHE A 263 -3.89 13.81 -23.28
CA PHE A 263 -4.85 12.78 -23.68
C PHE A 263 -6.17 12.91 -22.91
N ILE A 264 -6.11 13.00 -21.58
CA ILE A 264 -7.31 13.23 -20.74
C ILE A 264 -8.03 14.51 -21.17
N GLN A 265 -7.30 15.59 -21.45
CA GLN A 265 -7.88 16.85 -21.90
C GLN A 265 -8.63 16.69 -23.23
N ARG A 266 -8.05 15.99 -24.23
CA ARG A 266 -8.68 15.72 -25.52
C ARG A 266 -9.94 14.88 -25.37
N ASP A 267 -9.92 13.86 -24.53
CA ASP A 267 -11.08 13.00 -24.25
C ASP A 267 -12.20 13.79 -23.54
N LYS A 268 -11.88 14.57 -22.51
CA LYS A 268 -12.83 15.47 -21.83
C LYS A 268 -13.48 16.46 -22.79
N LEU A 269 -12.67 17.09 -23.65
CA LEU A 269 -13.17 18.01 -24.67
C LEU A 269 -14.15 17.28 -25.60
N THR A 270 -13.76 16.13 -26.13
CA THR A 270 -14.59 15.35 -27.07
C THR A 270 -15.92 14.96 -26.47
N ARG A 271 -15.93 14.41 -25.24
CA ARG A 271 -17.15 13.97 -24.54
C ARG A 271 -18.10 15.10 -24.18
N ASN A 272 -17.58 16.30 -23.92
CA ASN A 272 -18.37 17.43 -23.46
C ASN A 272 -18.62 18.48 -24.55
N LYS A 273 -18.03 18.33 -25.75
CA LYS A 273 -18.09 19.32 -26.83
C LYS A 273 -19.52 19.68 -27.17
N ASP A 274 -20.35 18.69 -27.50
CA ASP A 274 -21.74 18.94 -27.90
C ASP A 274 -22.59 19.44 -26.73
N ARG A 275 -22.37 18.91 -25.52
CA ARG A 275 -23.04 19.36 -24.30
C ARG A 275 -22.77 20.84 -24.00
N LEU A 276 -21.54 21.29 -24.19
CA LEU A 276 -21.10 22.66 -23.91
C LEU A 276 -21.45 23.63 -25.04
N LEU A 277 -21.46 23.17 -26.30
CA LEU A 277 -21.78 23.99 -27.47
C LEU A 277 -23.29 24.15 -27.68
N ASN A 278 -24.05 23.07 -27.51
CA ASN A 278 -25.48 23.04 -27.86
C ASN A 278 -26.40 23.07 -26.64
N GLY A 279 -25.85 23.13 -25.42
CA GLY A 279 -26.61 23.08 -24.17
C GLY A 279 -27.24 21.71 -23.97
N GLY A 280 -26.50 20.77 -23.36
CA GLY A 280 -26.99 19.39 -23.16
C GLY A 280 -28.31 19.32 -22.39
N GLU A 281 -29.02 18.20 -22.54
CA GLU A 281 -30.32 17.95 -21.90
C GLU A 281 -30.27 18.29 -20.40
N ARG A 282 -31.05 19.29 -20.01
CA ARG A 282 -31.26 19.69 -18.62
C ARG A 282 -32.41 18.85 -18.09
N THR A 283 -32.10 17.71 -17.50
CA THR A 283 -33.02 17.00 -16.59
C THR A 283 -33.08 17.71 -15.25
#